data_AF-A0A3P6V406-F1
#
_entry.id   AF-A0A3P6V406-F1
#
_cell.length_a   1.000
_cell.length_b   1.000
_cell.length_c   1.000
_cell.angle_alpha   90.00
_cell.angle_beta   90.00
_cell.angle_gamma   90.00
#
_symmetry.space_group_name_H-M   'P 1'
#
loop_
_entity.id
_entity.type
_entity.pdbx_description
1 polymer ?
#
loop_
_entity_poly.entity_id
_entity_poly.type
_entity_poly.pdbx_seq_one_letter_code
_entity_poly.pdbx_strand_id
1 'polypeptide(L)'
;MSINVRFFWLQVVAKVDEDMCVNCGKCYMTCNDSGYQAITFDAKTHFPFVTDECTGCCLCHSVCPIPDCITMVERQIPYVPNRGVPPGTQCNEAEKKNSTPYMP
;
A
#
# COMPACT_ATOMS: atom_id res chain seq x y z
N MET A 1 19.25 1.96 29.44
CA MET A 1 18.48 1.38 28.31
C MET A 1 18.38 2.43 27.22
N SER A 2 19.27 2.38 26.23
CA SER A 2 19.21 3.29 25.08
C SER A 2 17.99 2.91 24.25
N ILE A 3 16.94 3.73 24.33
CA ILE A 3 15.81 3.65 23.40
C ILE A 3 16.40 3.96 22.03
N ASN A 4 16.56 2.92 21.22
CA ASN A 4 17.02 3.04 19.84
C ASN A 4 15.89 3.74 19.07
N VAL A 5 15.99 5.07 18.92
CA VAL A 5 15.05 5.93 18.19
C VAL A 5 14.83 5.50 16.73
N ARG A 6 15.59 4.51 16.26
CA ARG A 6 15.40 3.81 14.99
C ARG A 6 14.10 2.99 14.92
N PHE A 7 13.45 2.68 16.05
CA PHE A 7 12.23 1.85 16.08
C PHE A 7 10.90 2.61 15.97
N PHE A 8 10.87 3.93 16.27
CA PHE A 8 9.60 4.67 16.40
C PHE A 8 9.01 5.16 15.06
N TRP A 9 9.79 5.12 13.99
CA TRP A 9 9.40 5.55 12.64
C TRP A 9 9.43 4.40 11.62
N LEU A 10 9.32 3.15 12.09
CA LEU A 10 9.35 1.98 11.23
C LEU A 10 8.03 1.85 10.46
N GLN A 11 8.09 2.10 9.17
CA GLN A 11 7.01 1.79 8.24
C GLN A 11 7.07 0.31 7.90
N VAL A 12 5.90 -0.29 7.69
CA VAL A 12 5.75 -1.69 7.32
C VAL A 12 5.13 -1.80 5.94
N VAL A 13 5.35 -2.93 5.28
CA VAL A 13 4.70 -3.29 4.02
C VAL A 13 4.09 -4.67 4.14
N ALA A 14 3.02 -4.91 3.38
CA ALA A 14 2.38 -6.22 3.36
C ALA A 14 3.23 -7.20 2.55
N LYS A 15 3.36 -8.42 3.06
CA LYS A 15 3.96 -9.56 2.37
C LYS A 15 2.94 -10.69 2.32
N VAL A 16 2.66 -11.18 1.12
CA VAL A 16 1.75 -12.32 0.89
C VAL A 16 2.57 -13.60 0.87
N ASP A 17 2.08 -14.63 1.55
CA ASP A 17 2.62 -15.99 1.48
C ASP A 17 1.99 -16.74 0.29
N GLU A 18 2.85 -17.24 -0.61
CA GLU A 18 2.44 -17.97 -1.82
C GLU A 18 1.76 -19.30 -1.52
N ASP A 19 2.20 -20.02 -0.49
CA ASP A 19 1.71 -21.36 -0.17
C ASP A 19 0.35 -21.33 0.53
N MET A 20 0.05 -20.23 1.25
CA MET A 20 -1.22 -20.03 1.95
C MET A 20 -2.28 -19.29 1.12
N CYS A 21 -1.88 -18.67 0.00
CA CYS A 21 -2.79 -17.88 -0.82
C CYS A 21 -3.82 -18.77 -1.53
N VAL A 22 -5.10 -18.44 -1.39
CA VAL A 22 -6.21 -19.11 -2.09
C VAL A 22 -6.74 -18.34 -3.31
N ASN A 23 -5.95 -17.39 -3.83
CA ASN A 23 -6.22 -16.64 -5.07
C ASN A 23 -7.58 -15.91 -5.12
N CYS A 24 -8.14 -15.54 -3.95
CA CYS A 24 -9.47 -14.93 -3.88
C CYS A 24 -9.54 -13.46 -4.33
N GLY A 25 -8.39 -12.78 -4.47
CA GLY A 25 -8.30 -11.39 -4.93
C GLY A 25 -8.85 -10.32 -3.97
N LYS A 26 -9.31 -10.67 -2.75
CA LYS A 26 -9.86 -9.69 -1.79
C LYS A 26 -8.86 -8.61 -1.41
N CYS A 27 -7.61 -8.98 -1.17
CA CYS A 27 -6.53 -8.03 -0.89
C CYS A 27 -6.34 -7.03 -2.03
N TYR A 28 -6.37 -7.49 -3.28
CA TYR A 28 -6.29 -6.66 -4.48
C TYR A 28 -7.46 -5.67 -4.56
N MET A 29 -8.71 -6.15 -4.49
CA MET A 29 -9.90 -5.29 -4.55
C MET A 29 -9.91 -4.22 -3.46
N THR A 30 -9.59 -4.60 -2.22
CA THR A 30 -9.56 -3.64 -1.10
C THR A 30 -8.44 -2.61 -1.26
N CYS A 31 -7.26 -3.01 -1.75
CA CYS A 31 -6.18 -2.05 -1.99
C CYS A 31 -6.52 -1.09 -3.13
N ASN A 32 -7.27 -1.57 -4.14
CA ASN A 32 -7.71 -0.75 -5.26
C ASN A 32 -8.78 0.27 -4.85
N ASP A 33 -9.85 -0.18 -4.20
CA ASP A 33 -11.05 0.65 -3.96
C ASP A 33 -10.98 1.44 -2.66
N SER A 34 -10.14 1.02 -1.72
CA SER A 34 -10.06 1.62 -0.37
C SER A 34 -8.63 1.89 0.10
N GLY A 35 -7.65 1.75 -0.79
CA GLY A 35 -6.24 1.87 -0.47
C GLY A 35 -5.49 2.75 -1.45
N TYR A 36 -4.38 2.18 -1.96
CA TYR A 36 -3.35 2.90 -2.71
C TYR A 36 -2.98 2.20 -4.02
N GLN A 37 -3.84 1.28 -4.51
CA GLN A 37 -3.61 0.55 -5.78
C GLN A 37 -2.25 -0.18 -5.84
N ALA A 38 -1.69 -0.53 -4.68
CA ALA A 38 -0.32 -1.03 -4.52
C ALA A 38 -0.20 -2.56 -4.60
N ILE A 39 -1.21 -3.24 -5.15
CA ILE A 39 -1.20 -4.69 -5.36
C ILE A 39 -1.53 -4.92 -6.82
N THR A 40 -0.67 -5.65 -7.54
CA THR A 40 -0.97 -6.16 -8.87
C THR A 40 -1.49 -7.59 -8.75
N PHE A 41 -2.39 -7.98 -9.66
CA PHE A 41 -3.01 -9.29 -9.64
C PHE A 41 -2.75 -9.98 -10.98
N ASP A 42 -2.03 -11.10 -10.95
CA ASP A 42 -1.67 -11.78 -12.19
C ASP A 42 -2.88 -12.48 -12.81
N ALA A 43 -3.09 -12.26 -14.12
CA ALA A 43 -4.28 -12.75 -14.82
C ALA A 43 -4.28 -14.27 -15.06
N LYS A 44 -3.16 -14.97 -14.89
CA LYS A 44 -3.05 -16.42 -15.14
C LYS A 44 -3.05 -17.24 -13.85
N THR A 45 -2.20 -16.84 -12.92
CA THR A 45 -2.00 -17.50 -11.62
C THR A 45 -2.96 -16.97 -10.56
N HIS A 46 -3.59 -15.81 -10.79
CA HIS A 46 -4.41 -15.11 -9.80
C HIS A 46 -3.66 -14.87 -8.49
N PHE A 47 -2.34 -14.70 -8.56
CA PHE A 47 -1.51 -14.40 -7.41
C PHE A 47 -1.36 -12.88 -7.24
N PRO A 48 -1.56 -12.34 -6.01
CA PRO A 48 -1.37 -10.92 -5.74
C PRO A 48 0.10 -10.59 -5.42
N PHE A 49 0.68 -9.63 -6.15
CA PHE A 49 2.01 -9.09 -5.88
C PHE A 49 1.91 -7.70 -5.25
N VAL A 50 2.54 -7.51 -4.09
CA VAL A 50 2.59 -6.20 -3.41
C VAL A 50 3.74 -5.38 -3.98
N THR A 51 3.46 -4.15 -4.41
CA THR A 51 4.46 -3.23 -4.97
C THR A 51 5.10 -2.36 -3.88
N ASP A 52 6.17 -1.66 -4.23
CA ASP A 52 6.84 -0.70 -3.35
C ASP A 52 5.98 0.51 -2.99
N GLU A 53 4.84 0.71 -3.66
CA GLU A 53 3.87 1.77 -3.34
C GLU A 53 3.03 1.44 -2.09
N CYS A 54 3.17 0.23 -1.54
CA CYS A 54 2.48 -0.18 -0.33
C CYS A 54 2.80 0.75 0.85
N THR A 55 1.78 1.37 1.43
CA THR A 55 1.92 2.32 2.55
C THR A 55 1.84 1.67 3.92
N GLY A 56 1.56 0.36 4.00
CA GLY A 56 1.42 -0.34 5.27
C GLY A 56 0.10 -0.08 6.01
N CYS A 57 -0.98 0.26 5.30
CA CYS A 57 -2.29 0.55 5.92
C CYS A 57 -3.00 -0.66 6.55
N CYS A 58 -2.48 -1.87 6.35
CA CYS A 58 -2.99 -3.15 6.88
C CYS A 58 -4.40 -3.59 6.40
N LEU A 59 -5.08 -2.85 5.53
CA LEU A 59 -6.42 -3.22 5.07
C LEU A 59 -6.47 -4.59 4.36
N CYS A 60 -5.47 -4.90 3.53
CA CYS A 60 -5.37 -6.18 2.83
C CYS A 60 -5.24 -7.37 3.81
N HIS A 61 -4.50 -7.20 4.91
CA HIS A 61 -4.38 -8.19 5.97
C HIS A 61 -5.73 -8.43 6.66
N SER A 62 -6.47 -7.36 7.00
CA SER A 62 -7.76 -7.47 7.68
C SER A 62 -8.87 -8.15 6.89
N VAL A 63 -8.82 -8.08 5.55
CA VAL A 63 -9.85 -8.70 4.68
C VAL A 63 -9.46 -10.08 4.15
N CYS A 64 -8.23 -10.53 4.42
CA CYS A 64 -7.77 -11.83 3.96
C CYS A 64 -8.58 -12.95 4.66
N PRO A 65 -9.18 -13.89 3.90
CA PRO A 65 -9.97 -14.97 4.50
C PRO A 65 -9.10 -16.06 5.15
N ILE A 66 -7.80 -16.08 4.85
CA ILE A 66 -6.85 -17.05 5.41
C ILE A 66 -6.03 -16.35 6.49
N PRO A 67 -6.06 -16.84 7.74
CA PRO A 67 -5.27 -16.28 8.83
C PRO A 67 -3.78 -16.38 8.48
N ASP A 68 -3.02 -15.36 8.86
CA ASP A 68 -1.55 -15.27 8.67
C ASP A 68 -1.03 -15.38 7.23
N CYS A 69 -1.89 -15.48 6.21
CA CYS A 69 -1.49 -15.48 4.80
C CYS A 69 -0.83 -14.16 4.37
N ILE A 70 -1.21 -13.04 4.98
CA ILE A 70 -0.57 -11.74 4.76
C ILE A 70 0.08 -11.32 6.08
N THR A 71 1.36 -10.99 6.04
CA THR A 71 2.11 -10.50 7.20
C THR A 71 2.64 -9.09 6.93
N MET A 72 2.80 -8.30 7.99
CA MET A 72 3.38 -6.96 7.89
C MET A 72 4.85 -7.03 8.24
N VAL A 73 5.71 -6.70 7.28
CA VAL A 73 7.18 -6.78 7.42
C VAL A 73 7.79 -5.38 7.37
N GLU A 74 8.97 -5.22 7.95
CA GLU A 74 9.69 -3.94 7.93
C GLU A 74 10.00 -3.51 6.49
N ARG A 75 9.67 -2.26 6.17
CA ARG A 75 9.95 -1.67 4.87
C ARG A 75 11.45 -1.41 4.74
N GLN A 76 12.07 -1.95 3.69
CA GLN A 76 13.52 -1.84 3.47
C GLN A 76 13.95 -0.51 2.82
N ILE A 77 13.00 0.22 2.23
CA ILE A 77 13.24 1.51 1.55
C ILE A 77 12.64 2.67 2.35
N PRO A 78 13.27 3.86 2.36
CA PRO A 78 12.72 5.04 3.02
C PRO A 78 11.31 5.34 2.54
N TYR A 79 10.39 5.56 3.49
CA TYR A 79 9.02 5.92 3.15
C TYR A 79 8.91 7.41 2.87
N VAL A 80 8.40 7.75 1.69
CA VAL A 80 8.07 9.12 1.30
C VAL A 80 6.55 9.20 1.10
N PRO A 81 5.82 9.96 1.95
CA PRO A 81 4.38 10.08 1.81
C PRO A 81 4.00 10.75 0.49
N ASN A 82 3.09 10.14 -0.27
CA ASN A 82 2.50 10.78 -1.44
C ASN A 82 1.53 11.89 -1.00
N ARG A 83 1.87 13.14 -1.29
CA ARG A 83 1.08 14.33 -0.92
C ARG A 83 0.05 14.72 -1.99
N GLY A 84 0.09 14.10 -3.17
CA GLY A 84 -0.67 14.50 -4.37
C GLY A 84 -0.16 15.80 -5.00
N VAL A 85 0.06 16.85 -4.20
CA VAL A 85 0.61 18.15 -4.62
C VAL A 85 1.88 18.50 -3.83
N PRO A 86 2.81 19.27 -4.40
CA PRO A 86 3.99 19.74 -3.68
C PRO A 86 3.64 20.54 -2.42
N PRO A 87 4.39 20.40 -1.32
CA PRO A 87 4.20 21.24 -0.14
C PRO A 87 4.41 22.72 -0.49
N GLY A 88 3.45 23.57 -0.10
CA GLY A 88 3.51 25.01 -0.36
C GLY A 88 2.85 25.46 -1.66
N THR A 89 2.31 24.54 -2.48
CA THR A 89 1.42 24.90 -3.59
C THR A 89 0.17 25.57 -3.01
N GLN A 90 -0.04 26.84 -3.38
CA GLN A 90 -1.26 27.55 -3.00
C GLN A 90 -2.43 26.93 -3.76
N CYS A 91 -3.52 26.59 -3.08
CA CYS A 91 -4.73 26.06 -3.69
C CYS A 91 -5.43 27.16 -4.52
N ASN A 92 -4.84 27.54 -5.64
CA ASN A 92 -5.39 28.54 -6.55
C ASN A 92 -6.38 27.83 -7.48
N GLU A 93 -7.58 28.37 -7.62
CA GLU A 93 -8.69 27.74 -8.35
C GLU A 93 -8.39 27.47 -9.84
N ALA A 94 -7.35 28.11 -10.39
CA ALA A 94 -6.87 27.88 -11.76
C ALA A 94 -6.09 26.56 -11.93
N GLU A 95 -5.40 26.05 -10.91
CA GLU A 95 -4.64 24.78 -11.01
C GLU A 95 -5.54 23.54 -10.95
N LYS A 96 -6.73 23.65 -10.36
CA LYS A 96 -7.77 22.59 -10.39
C LYS A 96 -8.21 22.20 -11.81
N LYS A 97 -7.96 23.05 -12.81
CA LYS A 97 -8.34 22.81 -14.22
C LYS A 97 -7.25 22.11 -15.03
N ASN A 98 -5.99 22.16 -14.58
CA ASN A 98 -4.83 21.62 -15.30
C ASN A 98 -4.07 20.53 -14.54
N SER A 99 -4.34 20.32 -13.25
CA SER A 99 -4.07 19.03 -12.65
C SER A 99 -5.00 18.05 -13.35
N THR A 100 -4.50 17.24 -14.27
CA THR A 100 -5.19 16.01 -14.67
C THR A 100 -5.69 15.41 -13.37
N PRO A 101 -7.01 15.14 -13.24
CA PRO A 101 -7.47 14.43 -12.07
C PRO A 101 -6.59 13.19 -12.04
N TYR A 102 -5.76 13.06 -11.01
CA TYR A 102 -5.13 11.80 -10.69
C TYR A 102 -6.31 10.91 -10.30
N MET A 103 -6.97 10.38 -11.32
CA MET A 103 -7.82 9.22 -11.22
C MET A 103 -6.83 8.07 -11.08
N PRO A 104 -6.86 7.32 -9.96
CA PRO A 104 -6.29 5.98 -9.96
C PRO A 104 -6.98 5.11 -11.02
#